data_AF-A0A7C1UJB1-F1
#
_entry.id   AF-A0A7C1UJB1-F1
#
_cell.length_a   1.000
_cell.length_b   1.000
_cell.length_c   1.000
_cell.angle_alpha   90.00
_cell.angle_beta   90.00
_cell.angle_gamma   90.00
#
_symmetry.space_group_name_H-M   'P 1'
#
loop_
_entity.id
_entity.type
_entity.pdbx_description
1 polymer ?
#
loop_
_entity_poly.entity_id
_entity_poly.type
_entity_poly.pdbx_seq_one_letter_code
_entity_poly.pdbx_strand_id
1 'polypeptide(L)'
;WTRLAGDGGGDGEKGGSGPRLKIHRARHLAELPSDVFPVPTEVGGTGAPGTLTVASRRVFVTAAEGFVELLEVQPEGRGRQRAADWVNGARVGTGDRLW
;
A
#
# COMPACT_ATOMS: atom_id res chain seq x y z
N TRP A 1 2.58 -1.52 45.33
CA TRP A 1 1.10 -1.58 45.36
C TRP A 1 0.55 -0.33 44.69
N THR A 2 -0.52 -0.35 43.88
CA THR A 2 -1.50 -1.44 43.61
C THR A 2 -1.76 -1.57 42.10
N ARG A 3 -2.11 -2.78 41.64
CA ARG A 3 -2.58 -3.06 40.28
C ARG A 3 -4.10 -2.96 40.24
N LEU A 4 -4.66 -2.21 39.30
CA LEU A 4 -6.01 -2.44 38.81
C LEU A 4 -5.90 -2.95 37.37
N ALA A 5 -6.63 -4.02 37.07
CA ALA A 5 -6.85 -4.48 35.71
C ALA A 5 -8.23 -4.00 35.28
N GLY A 6 -8.30 -3.26 34.18
CA GLY A 6 -9.53 -2.94 33.47
C GLY A 6 -9.43 -3.56 32.10
N ASP A 7 -10.33 -4.49 31.79
CA ASP A 7 -10.40 -5.13 30.48
C ASP A 7 -10.81 -4.10 29.42
N GLY A 8 -10.29 -4.25 28.21
CA GLY A 8 -10.50 -3.30 27.13
C GLY A 8 -9.68 -3.67 25.91
N GLY A 9 -10.37 -4.09 24.85
CA GLY A 9 -9.77 -4.45 23.56
C GLY A 9 -9.12 -3.24 22.89
N GLY A 10 -7.85 -3.01 23.19
CA GLY A 10 -6.99 -2.12 22.41
C GLY A 10 -6.61 -2.80 21.10
N ASP A 11 -7.53 -2.83 20.13
CA ASP A 11 -7.22 -3.18 18.75
C ASP A 11 -6.09 -2.27 18.28
N GLY A 12 -4.89 -2.86 18.17
CA GLY A 12 -3.66 -2.12 18.06
C GLY A 12 -3.55 -1.46 16.71
N GLU A 13 -4.04 -0.22 16.58
CA GLU A 13 -3.74 0.64 15.44
C GLU A 13 -2.21 0.72 15.29
N LYS A 14 -1.69 0.00 14.30
CA LYS A 14 -0.25 -0.17 14.03
C LYS A 14 0.33 1.12 13.47
N GLY A 15 0.37 2.15 14.31
CA GLY A 15 0.67 3.53 13.92
C GLY A 15 2.00 3.65 13.21
N GLY A 16 1.96 4.16 11.97
CA GLY A 16 3.12 4.73 11.28
C GLY A 16 4.32 3.81 11.04
N SER A 17 4.20 2.50 11.25
CA SER A 17 5.19 1.51 10.79
C SER A 17 4.76 0.85 9.49
N GLY A 18 4.57 1.79 8.52
CA GLY A 18 5.35 2.40 5.88
C GLY A 18 6.77 2.31 5.17
N PRO A 19 6.90 1.58 4.05
CA PRO A 19 8.14 1.61 3.27
C PRO A 19 8.28 3.00 2.61
N ARG A 20 8.87 3.97 3.33
CA ARG A 20 8.80 5.41 3.01
C ARG A 20 9.27 5.67 1.58
N LEU A 21 8.31 6.07 0.75
CA LEU A 21 8.44 6.03 -0.70
C LEU A 21 8.22 7.42 -1.30
N LYS A 22 9.25 7.97 -1.95
CA LYS A 22 9.07 9.16 -2.79
C LYS A 22 8.60 8.71 -4.17
N ILE A 23 7.35 9.02 -4.50
CA ILE A 23 6.79 8.81 -5.84
C ILE A 23 7.38 9.89 -6.75
N HIS A 24 8.13 9.48 -7.78
CA HIS A 24 8.73 10.40 -8.77
C HIS A 24 7.92 10.48 -10.06
N ARG A 25 7.24 9.38 -10.42
CA ARG A 25 6.28 9.35 -11.52
C ARG A 25 5.16 8.35 -11.19
N ALA A 26 3.93 8.79 -11.36
CA ALA A 26 2.74 7.97 -11.28
C ALA A 26 1.67 8.45 -12.27
N ARG A 27 0.61 7.65 -12.45
CA ARG A 27 -0.54 7.93 -13.29
C ARG A 27 -1.82 7.66 -12.50
N HIS A 28 -2.76 8.60 -12.48
CA HIS A 28 -4.11 8.36 -11.97
C HIS A 28 -4.94 7.55 -12.97
N LEU A 29 -5.83 6.71 -12.45
CA LEU A 29 -6.74 5.84 -13.17
C LEU A 29 -8.09 5.86 -12.44
N ALA A 30 -9.20 6.05 -13.16
CA ALA A 30 -10.54 5.92 -12.56
C ALA A 30 -10.83 4.48 -12.11
N GLU A 31 -10.36 3.51 -12.88
CA GLU A 31 -10.55 2.07 -12.69
C GLU A 31 -9.22 1.31 -12.90
N LEU A 32 -9.07 0.14 -12.27
CA LEU A 32 -7.95 -0.76 -12.58
C LEU A 32 -8.16 -1.41 -13.96
N PRO A 33 -7.08 -1.68 -14.72
CA PRO A 33 -7.15 -2.50 -15.93
C PRO A 33 -7.78 -3.87 -15.64
N SER A 34 -8.56 -4.42 -16.57
CA SER A 34 -9.24 -5.71 -16.36
C SER A 34 -8.32 -6.94 -16.30
N ASP A 35 -7.02 -6.79 -16.63
CA ASP A 35 -5.98 -7.79 -16.35
C ASP A 35 -5.48 -7.76 -14.88
N VAL A 36 -5.85 -6.73 -14.12
CA VAL A 36 -5.48 -6.52 -12.72
C VAL A 36 -6.65 -6.94 -11.83
N PHE A 37 -6.73 -8.25 -11.55
CA PHE A 37 -7.69 -8.77 -10.58
C PHE A 37 -7.36 -8.28 -9.16
N PRO A 38 -8.26 -7.55 -8.48
CA PRO A 38 -8.05 -7.19 -7.08
C PRO A 38 -8.17 -8.45 -6.22
N VAL A 39 -7.22 -8.68 -5.31
CA VAL A 39 -7.38 -9.68 -4.24
C VAL A 39 -7.97 -8.98 -3.00
N PRO A 40 -9.19 -9.34 -2.54
CA PRO A 40 -9.89 -8.60 -1.49
C PRO A 40 -9.73 -9.23 -0.11
N THR A 41 -9.19 -8.46 0.84
CA THR A 41 -9.16 -8.72 2.30
C THR A 41 -9.02 -7.35 2.99
N GLU A 42 -10.02 -6.77 3.68
CA GLU A 42 -11.43 -7.14 3.83
C GLU A 42 -12.32 -5.91 3.53
N VAL A 43 -13.63 -6.09 3.45
CA VAL A 43 -14.67 -5.07 3.14
C VAL A 43 -14.61 -4.50 1.71
N GLY A 44 -15.49 -5.02 0.84
CA GLY A 44 -16.21 -4.18 -0.12
C GLY A 44 -15.45 -3.53 -1.28
N GLY A 45 -14.63 -4.26 -2.04
CA GLY A 45 -14.24 -3.91 -3.42
C GLY A 45 -13.18 -2.80 -3.59
N THR A 46 -13.05 -1.87 -2.65
CA THR A 46 -11.99 -0.85 -2.62
C THR A 46 -11.24 -0.93 -1.29
N GLY A 47 -9.99 -1.40 -1.34
CA GLY A 47 -9.11 -1.33 -0.17
C GLY A 47 -8.90 0.12 0.28
N ALA A 48 -8.62 0.33 1.56
CA ALA A 48 -8.47 1.67 2.12
C ALA A 48 -7.42 2.52 1.35
N PRO A 49 -7.57 3.86 1.29
CA PRO A 49 -6.58 4.72 0.64
C PRO A 49 -5.15 4.44 1.14
N GLY A 50 -4.24 4.24 0.20
CA GLY A 50 -2.85 3.82 0.47
C GLY A 50 -2.61 2.30 0.37
N THR A 51 -3.63 1.45 0.22
CA THR A 51 -3.46 0.00 -0.02
C THR A 51 -2.86 -0.27 -1.40
N LEU A 52 -1.79 -1.07 -1.43
CA LEU A 52 -1.08 -1.54 -2.62
C LEU A 52 -1.82 -2.67 -3.34
N THR A 53 -1.74 -2.67 -4.68
CA THR A 53 -2.06 -3.80 -5.56
C THR A 53 -0.91 -4.03 -6.53
N VAL A 54 -0.32 -5.23 -6.49
CA VAL A 54 0.78 -5.65 -7.37
C VAL A 54 0.29 -6.75 -8.31
N ALA A 55 0.30 -6.48 -9.62
CA ALA A 55 -0.19 -7.38 -10.66
C ALA A 55 0.49 -7.07 -12.01
N SER A 56 0.65 -8.03 -12.91
CA SER A 56 1.16 -7.81 -14.28
C SER A 56 2.49 -7.03 -14.38
N ARG A 57 3.39 -7.15 -13.37
CA ARG A 57 4.61 -6.30 -13.20
C ARG A 57 4.34 -4.79 -13.09
N ARG A 58 3.16 -4.41 -12.62
CA ARG A 58 2.74 -3.05 -12.29
C ARG A 58 2.43 -2.96 -10.80
N VAL A 59 2.38 -1.74 -10.30
CA VAL A 59 2.10 -1.42 -8.90
C VAL A 59 1.07 -0.32 -8.89
N PHE A 60 -0.04 -0.55 -8.21
CA PHE A 60 -1.12 0.40 -8.04
C PHE A 60 -1.32 0.69 -6.55
N VAL A 61 -1.88 1.86 -6.24
CA VAL A 61 -2.31 2.24 -4.90
C VAL A 61 -3.76 2.69 -4.99
N THR A 62 -4.64 2.15 -4.15
CA THR A 62 -6.02 2.64 -4.06
C THR A 62 -6.01 4.05 -3.46
N ALA A 63 -6.74 4.98 -4.08
CA ALA A 63 -6.89 6.35 -3.61
C ALA A 63 -8.26 6.55 -2.96
N ALA A 64 -8.58 7.78 -2.54
CA ALA A 64 -9.95 8.14 -2.14
C ALA A 64 -10.91 8.14 -3.35
N GLU A 65 -10.38 8.34 -4.55
CA GLU A 65 -11.11 8.21 -5.82
C GLU A 65 -10.22 7.49 -6.85
N GLY A 66 -10.64 6.30 -7.29
CA GLY A 66 -9.89 5.48 -8.23
C GLY A 66 -8.54 4.99 -7.69
N PHE A 67 -7.55 4.91 -8.57
CA PHE A 67 -6.26 4.25 -8.34
C PHE A 67 -5.10 5.07 -8.89
N VAL A 68 -3.90 4.82 -8.36
CA VAL A 68 -2.65 5.46 -8.78
C VAL A 68 -1.65 4.37 -9.19
N GLU A 69 -1.39 4.24 -10.49
CA GLU A 69 -0.32 3.40 -11.04
C GLU A 69 1.03 4.06 -10.74
N LEU A 70 1.84 3.43 -9.90
CA LEU A 70 3.21 3.86 -9.61
C LEU A 70 4.13 3.40 -10.74
N LEU A 71 4.87 4.34 -11.33
CA LEU A 71 5.77 4.08 -12.44
C LEU A 71 7.24 4.15 -11.99
N GLU A 72 7.62 5.24 -11.31
CA GLU A 72 8.97 5.46 -10.79
C GLU A 72 8.92 5.96 -9.35
N VAL A 73 9.74 5.33 -8.50
CA VAL A 73 9.72 5.50 -7.05
C VAL A 73 11.15 5.55 -6.51
N GLN A 74 11.31 6.08 -5.30
CA GLN A 74 12.57 6.06 -4.58
C GLN A 74 12.30 5.69 -3.11
N PRO A 75 12.69 4.47 -2.69
CA PRO A 75 12.71 4.08 -1.28
C PRO A 75 13.77 4.88 -0.50
N GLU A 76 13.58 5.01 0.80
CA GLU A 76 14.59 5.59 1.69
C GLU A 76 15.92 4.82 1.60
N GLY A 77 17.04 5.57 1.56
CA GLY A 77 18.38 5.01 1.38
C GLY A 77 18.69 4.42 -0.01
N ARG A 78 17.76 4.50 -0.98
CA ARG A 78 17.94 3.95 -2.35
C ARG A 78 17.94 5.04 -3.43
N GLY A 79 18.39 4.64 -4.63
CA GLY A 79 18.23 5.45 -5.84
C GLY A 79 16.79 5.43 -6.37
N ARG A 80 16.54 6.21 -7.43
CA ARG A 80 15.28 6.12 -8.19
C ARG A 80 15.25 4.79 -8.96
N GLN A 81 14.11 4.12 -8.96
CA GLN A 81 13.90 2.83 -9.64
C GLN A 81 12.45 2.70 -10.12
N ARG A 82 12.13 1.74 -10.99
CA ARG A 82 10.74 1.47 -11.36
C ARG A 82 9.99 0.88 -10.17
N ALA A 83 8.68 1.15 -10.08
CA ALA A 83 7.87 0.58 -9.01
C ALA A 83 7.88 -0.97 -9.03
N ALA A 84 7.89 -1.56 -10.23
CA ALA A 84 8.03 -3.01 -10.44
C ALA A 84 9.34 -3.57 -9.84
N ASP A 85 10.47 -2.89 -10.05
CA ASP A 85 11.77 -3.31 -9.52
C ASP A 85 11.82 -3.12 -7.99
N TRP A 86 11.08 -2.14 -7.46
CA TRP A 86 10.98 -1.88 -6.03
C TRP A 86 10.20 -2.98 -5.31
N VAL A 87 9.00 -3.38 -5.75
CA VAL A 87 8.21 -4.43 -5.08
C VAL A 87 8.87 -5.82 -5.14
N ASN A 88 9.75 -6.08 -6.11
CA ASN A 88 10.56 -7.30 -6.14
C ASN A 88 11.70 -7.30 -5.09
N GLY A 89 12.16 -6.14 -4.63
CA GLY A 89 13.29 -5.99 -3.69
C GLY A 89 12.89 -5.51 -2.29
N ALA A 90 11.70 -4.96 -2.12
CA ALA A 90 11.11 -4.60 -0.84
C ALA A 90 10.20 -5.74 -0.34
N ARG A 91 10.11 -5.89 0.99
CA ARG A 91 9.21 -6.86 1.62
C ARG A 91 7.78 -6.29 1.69
N VAL A 92 7.17 -6.12 0.53
CA VAL A 92 5.87 -5.46 0.33
C VAL A 92 5.09 -6.21 -0.76
N GLY A 93 3.77 -6.29 -0.65
CA GLY A 93 2.91 -6.94 -1.62
C GLY A 93 1.54 -6.28 -1.76
N THR A 94 0.62 -6.99 -2.40
CA THR A 94 -0.79 -6.56 -2.45
C THR A 94 -1.41 -6.66 -1.04
N GLY A 95 -2.15 -5.63 -0.64
CA GLY A 95 -2.75 -5.53 0.69
C GLY A 95 -1.96 -4.66 1.68
N ASP A 96 -0.64 -4.52 1.51
CA ASP A 96 0.17 -3.60 2.32
C ASP A 96 -0.30 -2.14 2.14
N ARG A 97 -0.19 -1.31 3.18
CA ARG A 97 -0.52 0.12 3.13
C ARG A 97 0.75 0.97 3.07
N LEU A 98 0.69 2.08 2.34
CA LEU A 98 1.75 3.11 2.29
C LEU A 98 1.53 4.28 3.28
N TRP A 99 2.64 4.75 3.85
CA TRP A 99 2.84 5.84 4.83
C TRP A 99 4.35 6.23 4.82
#